data_AF-A0A7C5MVW5-F1
#
_entry.id   AF-A0A7C5MVW5-F1
#
_cell.length_a   1.000
_cell.length_b   1.000
_cell.length_c   1.000
_cell.angle_alpha   90.00
_cell.angle_beta   90.00
_cell.angle_gamma   90.00
#
_symmetry.space_group_name_H-M   'P 1'
#
loop_
_entity.id
_entity.type
_entity.pdbx_description
1 polymer ?
#
loop_
_entity_poly.entity_id
_entity_poly.type
_entity_poly.pdbx_seq_one_letter_code
_entity_poly.pdbx_strand_id
1 'polypeptide(L)'
;GGIQEGETPEEAMYRELEEEVGLKPHQVELLGSTRNWLRYRLPKKFIRRNAQPICIGQKQRWFLLRVKCSESDFCLDRCEKPEFDDWRWVKYWQPVRDVIYFKRRVYQRALEELAPLIFPDARPRPKPRSRSNYLRQQRR
;
A
#
# COMPACT_ATOMS: atom_id res chain seq x y z
N GLY A 1 2.78 -2.59 9.61
CA GLY A 1 2.81 -1.49 10.59
C GLY A 1 4.11 -0.70 10.57
N GLY A 2 4.72 -0.53 11.74
CA GLY A 2 5.83 0.40 11.98
C GLY A 2 7.18 -0.20 11.60
N ILE A 3 8.20 0.64 11.53
CA ILE A 3 9.61 0.21 11.40
C ILE A 3 10.29 0.62 12.69
N GLN A 4 10.88 -0.36 13.38
CA GLN A 4 11.60 -0.14 14.63
C GLN A 4 12.98 0.48 14.40
N GLU A 5 13.58 1.03 15.45
CA GLU A 5 14.93 1.56 15.36
C GLU A 5 15.94 0.43 15.08
N GLY A 6 16.85 0.66 14.13
CA GLY A 6 17.80 -0.35 13.67
C GLY A 6 17.22 -1.38 12.68
N GLU A 7 15.92 -1.37 12.43
CA GLU A 7 15.25 -2.33 11.55
C GLU A 7 15.28 -1.85 10.08
N THR A 8 15.67 -2.74 9.17
CA THR A 8 15.53 -2.48 7.74
C THR A 8 14.06 -2.56 7.32
N PRO A 9 13.66 -1.88 6.22
CA PRO A 9 12.28 -1.96 5.74
C PRO A 9 11.79 -3.38 5.41
N GLU A 10 12.70 -4.29 5.04
CA GLU A 10 12.36 -5.68 4.72
C GLU A 10 12.19 -6.52 5.99
N GLU A 11 13.06 -6.36 6.99
CA GLU A 11 12.88 -6.99 8.31
C GLU A 11 11.56 -6.57 8.96
N ALA A 12 11.26 -5.26 8.92
CA ALA A 12 9.98 -4.74 9.39
C ALA A 12 8.79 -5.34 8.64
N MET A 13 8.93 -5.54 7.33
CA MET A 13 7.86 -6.15 6.54
C MET A 13 7.61 -7.59 6.98
N TYR A 14 8.65 -8.40 7.20
CA TYR A 14 8.47 -9.79 7.63
C TYR A 14 7.97 -9.90 9.08
N ARG A 15 8.46 -9.06 10.00
CA ARG A 15 7.94 -9.00 11.38
C ARG A 15 6.45 -8.68 11.38
N GLU A 16 6.05 -7.62 10.68
CA GLU A 16 4.66 -7.17 10.62
C GLU A 16 3.77 -8.18 9.88
N LEU A 17 4.31 -8.92 8.89
CA LEU A 17 3.61 -10.01 8.23
C LEU A 17 3.31 -11.16 9.20
N GLU A 18 4.27 -11.51 10.06
CA GLU A 18 4.08 -12.57 11.05
C GLU A 18 3.16 -12.11 12.19
N GLU A 19 3.30 -10.87 12.67
CA GLU A 19 2.47 -10.29 13.74
C GLU A 19 1.00 -10.16 13.33
N GLU A 20 0.72 -9.58 12.16
CA GLU A 20 -0.65 -9.21 11.76
C GLU A 20 -1.34 -10.24 10.86
N VAL A 21 -0.58 -11.12 10.20
CA VAL A 21 -1.12 -12.10 9.22
C VAL A 21 -0.72 -13.54 9.56
N GLY A 22 0.26 -13.74 10.46
CA GLY A 22 0.71 -15.06 10.90
C GLY A 22 1.64 -15.78 9.93
N LEU A 23 1.98 -15.16 8.79
CA LEU A 23 2.79 -15.80 7.75
C LEU A 23 4.29 -15.59 7.98
N LYS A 24 5.06 -16.65 7.77
CA LYS A 24 6.52 -16.68 7.90
C LYS A 24 7.23 -16.42 6.57
N PRO A 25 8.52 -16.02 6.57
CA PRO A 25 9.26 -15.72 5.33
C PRO A 25 9.26 -16.84 4.29
N HIS A 26 9.29 -18.12 4.71
CA HIS A 26 9.27 -19.25 3.79
C HIS A 26 7.90 -19.48 3.11
N GLN A 27 6.81 -18.99 3.72
CA GLN A 27 5.44 -19.10 3.21
C GLN A 27 5.11 -18.04 2.15
N VAL A 28 6.01 -17.08 1.92
CA VAL A 28 5.85 -16.03 0.92
C VAL A 28 7.09 -15.90 0.03
N GLU A 29 6.92 -15.23 -1.10
CA GLU A 29 8.00 -14.85 -2.00
C GLU A 29 7.89 -13.34 -2.25
N LEU A 30 8.98 -12.62 -2.03
CA LEU A 30 9.05 -11.18 -2.29
C LEU A 30 9.21 -10.94 -3.80
N LEU A 31 8.18 -10.41 -4.44
CA LEU A 31 8.20 -10.07 -5.87
C LEU A 31 8.82 -8.71 -6.16
N GLY A 32 8.69 -7.76 -5.22
CA GLY A 32 9.29 -6.43 -5.36
C GLY A 32 8.82 -5.45 -4.31
N SER A 33 9.38 -4.23 -4.37
CA SER A 33 9.01 -3.13 -3.47
C SER A 33 8.94 -1.80 -4.21
N THR A 34 8.22 -0.84 -3.66
CA THR A 34 8.26 0.54 -4.15
C THR A 34 9.67 1.10 -3.97
N ARG A 35 10.18 1.80 -5.00
CA ARG A 35 11.52 2.40 -5.05
C ARG A 35 11.68 3.52 -4.02
N ASN A 36 10.62 4.30 -3.82
CA ASN A 36 10.63 5.48 -2.96
C ASN A 36 9.57 5.40 -1.88
N TRP A 37 9.81 6.12 -0.78
CA TRP A 37 8.83 6.30 0.29
C TRP A 37 7.59 7.05 -0.21
N LEU A 38 6.42 6.42 -0.08
CA LEU A 38 5.12 7.04 -0.28
C LEU A 38 4.65 7.68 1.01
N ARG A 39 3.98 8.83 0.91
CA ARG A 39 3.56 9.62 2.09
C ARG A 39 2.10 10.01 1.97
N TYR A 40 1.40 9.94 3.10
CA TYR A 40 0.10 10.58 3.26
C TYR A 40 0.06 11.38 4.55
N ARG A 41 -0.83 12.38 4.59
CA ARG A 41 -1.12 13.16 5.79
C ARG A 41 -2.44 12.69 6.40
N LEU A 42 -2.49 12.64 7.72
CA LEU A 42 -3.73 12.42 8.45
C LEU A 42 -4.58 13.69 8.39
N PRO A 43 -5.88 13.60 8.11
CA PRO A 43 -6.81 14.71 8.31
C PRO A 43 -6.82 15.11 9.79
N LYS A 44 -7.06 16.39 10.09
CA LYS A 44 -6.97 16.94 11.47
C LYS A 44 -7.73 16.12 12.53
N LYS A 45 -8.88 15.54 12.18
CA LYS A 45 -9.71 14.72 13.07
C LYS A 45 -9.10 13.36 13.45
N PHE A 46 -8.16 12.84 12.67
CA PHE A 46 -7.45 11.58 12.94
C PHE A 46 -6.09 11.80 13.62
N ILE A 47 -5.68 13.04 13.86
CA ILE A 47 -4.43 13.35 14.55
C ILE A 47 -4.66 13.23 16.05
N ARG A 48 -3.96 12.28 16.69
CA ARG A 48 -3.95 12.12 18.15
C ARG A 48 -3.10 13.25 18.75
N ARG A 49 -3.74 14.19 19.45
CA ARG A 49 -3.06 15.36 20.05
C ARG A 49 -2.34 15.06 21.37
N ASN A 50 -2.63 13.91 21.96
CA ASN A 50 -2.07 13.50 23.25
C ASN A 50 -0.70 12.82 23.11
N ALA A 51 -0.24 12.59 21.87
CA ALA A 51 1.07 12.01 21.59
C ALA A 51 2.07 13.13 21.28
N GLN A 52 3.25 13.07 21.90
CA GLN A 52 4.40 13.92 21.59
C GLN A 52 5.57 13.06 21.13
N PRO A 53 6.14 13.29 19.94
CA PRO A 53 5.76 14.31 18.96
C PRO A 53 4.43 14.01 18.24
N ILE A 54 3.75 15.06 17.77
CA ILE A 54 2.49 14.91 17.02
C ILE A 54 2.75 14.19 15.69
N CYS A 55 2.14 13.01 15.53
CA CYS A 55 2.17 12.28 14.28
C CYS A 55 1.13 12.84 13.29
N ILE A 56 1.61 13.46 12.20
CA ILE A 56 0.78 14.12 11.18
C ILE A 56 0.46 13.24 9.96
N GLY A 57 0.96 12.00 9.93
CA GLY A 57 0.94 11.17 8.73
C GLY A 57 1.92 10.01 8.81
N GLN A 58 2.04 9.28 7.71
CA GLN A 58 3.01 8.18 7.62
C GLN A 58 3.83 8.30 6.34
N LYS A 59 5.08 7.84 6.44
CA LYS A 59 5.93 7.47 5.31
C LYS A 59 5.93 5.94 5.24
N GLN A 60 5.71 5.38 4.05
CA GLN A 60 5.55 3.95 3.86
C GLN A 60 6.38 3.48 2.67
N ARG A 61 6.97 2.30 2.80
CA ARG A 61 7.51 1.52 1.69
C ARG A 61 6.63 0.29 1.54
N TRP A 62 6.22 0.00 0.31
CA TRP A 62 5.29 -1.10 0.02
C TRP A 62 6.06 -2.27 -0.57
N PHE A 63 5.62 -3.47 -0.24
CA PHE A 63 6.18 -4.73 -0.71
C PHE A 63 5.05 -5.55 -1.35
N LEU A 64 5.36 -6.21 -2.45
CA LEU A 64 4.46 -7.15 -3.10
C LEU A 64 4.95 -8.57 -2.82
N LEU A 65 4.09 -9.35 -2.19
CA LEU A 65 4.38 -10.72 -1.82
C LEU A 65 3.48 -11.67 -2.62
N ARG A 66 4.06 -12.80 -3.03
CA ARG A 66 3.33 -13.98 -3.50
C ARG A 66 3.20 -14.95 -2.35
N VAL A 67 1.97 -15.36 -2.04
CA VAL A 67 1.71 -16.41 -1.05
C VAL A 67 2.01 -17.78 -1.67
N LYS A 68 2.71 -18.63 -0.91
CA LYS A 68 3.11 -19.99 -1.30
C LYS A 68 2.55 -21.07 -0.36
N CYS A 69 1.73 -20.69 0.60
CA CYS A 69 1.15 -21.58 1.61
C CYS A 69 -0.36 -21.73 1.43
N SER A 70 -0.99 -22.49 2.32
CA SER A 70 -2.45 -22.67 2.34
C SER A 70 -3.14 -21.45 2.94
N GLU A 71 -4.42 -21.24 2.62
CA GLU A 71 -5.25 -20.21 3.25
C GLU A 71 -5.46 -20.49 4.75
N SER A 72 -5.38 -21.74 5.18
CA SER A 72 -5.44 -22.15 6.59
C SER A 72 -4.23 -21.70 7.42
N ASP A 73 -3.15 -21.24 6.77
CA ASP A 73 -1.96 -20.75 7.47
C ASP A 73 -2.10 -19.29 7.95
N PHE A 74 -3.10 -18.56 7.45
CA PHE A 74 -3.38 -17.19 7.87
C PHE A 74 -3.94 -17.17 9.29
N CYS A 75 -3.36 -16.34 10.14
CA CYS A 75 -3.70 -16.24 11.55
C CYS A 75 -3.63 -14.77 11.97
N LEU A 76 -4.80 -14.15 12.14
CA LEU A 76 -4.95 -12.71 12.40
C LEU A 76 -4.98 -12.36 13.90
N ASP A 77 -5.08 -13.37 14.77
CA ASP A 77 -5.30 -13.25 16.22
C ASP A 77 -4.03 -13.45 17.06
N ARG A 78 -2.84 -13.28 16.47
CA ARG A 78 -1.56 -13.45 17.18
C ARG A 78 -1.20 -12.31 18.13
N CYS A 79 -1.75 -11.13 17.91
CA CYS A 79 -1.50 -9.96 18.75
C CYS A 79 -2.65 -9.74 19.74
N GLU A 80 -2.35 -9.22 20.93
CA GLU A 80 -3.37 -8.89 21.96
C GLU A 80 -4.44 -7.91 21.43
N LYS A 81 -4.09 -7.09 20.44
CA LYS A 81 -4.97 -6.15 19.76
C LYS A 81 -4.77 -6.30 18.25
N PRO A 82 -5.46 -7.26 17.61
CA PRO A 82 -5.26 -7.54 16.19
C PRO A 82 -5.67 -6.34 15.33
N GLU A 83 -4.92 -6.05 14.25
CA GLU A 83 -5.31 -5.01 13.28
C GLU A 83 -6.49 -5.47 12.40
N PHE A 84 -6.65 -6.79 12.22
CA PHE A 84 -7.62 -7.38 11.30
C PHE A 84 -8.51 -8.42 11.98
N ASP A 85 -9.81 -8.37 11.68
CA ASP A 85 -10.79 -9.36 12.16
C ASP A 85 -11.01 -10.49 11.14
N ASP A 86 -10.85 -10.20 9.84
CA ASP A 86 -11.09 -11.15 8.74
C ASP A 86 -10.35 -10.71 7.46
N TRP A 87 -10.19 -11.63 6.51
CA TRP A 87 -9.54 -11.38 5.23
C TRP A 87 -10.23 -12.12 4.08
N ARG A 88 -10.08 -11.58 2.86
CA ARG A 88 -10.49 -12.26 1.64
C ARG A 88 -9.66 -11.81 0.46
N TRP A 89 -9.48 -12.68 -0.53
CA TRP A 89 -8.90 -12.30 -1.80
C TRP A 89 -9.82 -11.33 -2.56
N VAL A 90 -9.22 -10.31 -3.17
CA VAL A 90 -9.92 -9.29 -3.95
C VAL A 90 -9.23 -9.05 -5.28
N LYS A 91 -9.96 -8.45 -6.23
CA LYS A 91 -9.37 -7.99 -7.50
C LYS A 91 -8.29 -6.93 -7.21
N TYR A 92 -7.19 -6.96 -7.94
CA TYR A 92 -6.01 -6.12 -7.69
C TYR A 92 -6.30 -4.62 -7.50
N TRP A 93 -7.22 -4.05 -8.30
CA TRP A 93 -7.56 -2.63 -8.24
C TRP A 93 -8.68 -2.27 -7.24
N GLN A 94 -9.30 -3.26 -6.59
CA GLN A 94 -10.39 -3.03 -5.63
C GLN A 94 -9.94 -2.23 -4.39
N PRO A 95 -8.78 -2.48 -3.76
CA PRO A 95 -8.36 -1.75 -2.57
C PRO A 95 -8.27 -0.22 -2.76
N VAL A 96 -7.98 0.27 -3.97
CA VAL A 96 -7.94 1.72 -4.26
C VAL A 96 -9.31 2.38 -4.07
N ARG A 97 -10.40 1.64 -4.33
CA ARG A 97 -11.78 2.14 -4.23
C ARG A 97 -12.29 2.10 -2.78
N ASP A 98 -11.96 1.01 -2.08
CA ASP A 98 -12.53 0.68 -0.78
C ASP A 98 -11.76 1.38 0.37
N VAL A 99 -10.49 1.71 0.15
CA VAL A 99 -9.65 2.34 1.18
C VAL A 99 -10.13 3.75 1.55
N ILE A 100 -9.92 4.10 2.83
CA ILE A 100 -10.19 5.43 3.38
C ILE A 100 -9.55 6.54 2.54
N TYR A 101 -10.28 7.63 2.34
CA TYR A 101 -10.01 8.64 1.32
C TYR A 101 -8.58 9.20 1.33
N PHE A 102 -7.99 9.43 2.51
CA PHE A 102 -6.65 10.02 2.63
C PHE A 102 -5.51 9.03 2.33
N LYS A 103 -5.78 7.72 2.28
CA LYS A 103 -4.82 6.68 1.86
C LYS A 103 -4.92 6.35 0.36
N ARG A 104 -6.03 6.67 -0.32
CA ARG A 104 -6.28 6.30 -1.74
C ARG A 104 -5.13 6.60 -2.67
N ARG A 105 -4.54 7.80 -2.59
CA ARG A 105 -3.43 8.21 -3.48
C ARG A 105 -2.16 7.39 -3.24
N VAL A 106 -1.90 6.97 -2.00
CA VAL A 106 -0.75 6.10 -1.68
C VAL A 106 -1.00 4.70 -2.22
N TYR A 107 -2.19 4.15 -2.01
CA TYR A 107 -2.61 2.86 -2.57
C TYR A 107 -2.50 2.84 -4.09
N GLN A 108 -3.05 3.86 -4.76
CA GLN A 108 -3.00 3.97 -6.21
C GLN A 108 -1.55 3.96 -6.72
N ARG A 109 -0.67 4.78 -6.13
CA ARG A 109 0.74 4.85 -6.55
C ARG A 109 1.48 3.55 -6.30
N ALA A 110 1.27 2.91 -5.15
CA ALA A 110 1.92 1.64 -4.82
C ALA A 110 1.50 0.55 -5.82
N LEU A 111 0.19 0.42 -6.08
CA LEU A 111 -0.32 -0.60 -6.99
C LEU A 111 0.03 -0.31 -8.46
N GLU A 112 0.05 0.96 -8.89
CA GLU A 112 0.54 1.32 -10.23
C GLU A 112 2.03 0.98 -10.43
N GLU A 113 2.86 1.20 -9.40
CA GLU A 113 4.29 0.90 -9.45
C GLU A 113 4.59 -0.61 -9.43
N LEU A 114 3.78 -1.39 -8.71
CA LEU A 114 3.95 -2.84 -8.54
C LEU A 114 3.21 -3.67 -9.61
N ALA A 115 2.23 -3.09 -10.31
CA ALA A 115 1.45 -3.77 -11.34
C ALA A 115 2.29 -4.45 -12.44
N PRO A 116 3.41 -3.88 -12.94
CA PRO A 116 4.22 -4.54 -13.96
C PRO A 116 4.81 -5.90 -13.53
N LEU A 117 4.96 -6.14 -12.22
CA LEU A 117 5.50 -7.40 -11.68
C LEU A 117 4.48 -8.55 -11.75
N ILE A 118 3.19 -8.25 -11.88
CA ILE A 118 2.08 -9.23 -11.91
C ILE A 118 1.33 -9.24 -13.24
N PHE A 119 1.42 -8.14 -14.00
CA PHE A 119 0.80 -7.99 -15.31
C PHE A 119 1.87 -7.59 -16.34
N PRO A 120 2.85 -8.48 -16.63
CA PRO A 120 3.94 -8.14 -17.56
C PRO A 120 3.41 -7.77 -18.95
N ASP A 121 2.28 -8.37 -19.36
CA ASP A 121 1.67 -8.15 -20.68
C ASP A 121 0.59 -7.05 -20.71
N ALA A 122 0.32 -6.39 -19.58
CA ALA A 122 -0.62 -5.28 -19.56
C ALA A 122 0.00 -4.09 -20.30
N ARG A 123 -0.31 -3.98 -21.61
CA ARG A 123 0.10 -2.87 -22.46
C ARG A 123 -0.17 -1.55 -21.71
N PRO A 124 0.80 -0.61 -21.68
CA PRO A 124 0.58 0.67 -21.01
C PRO A 124 -0.65 1.33 -21.62
N ARG A 125 -1.65 1.63 -20.78
CA ARG A 125 -2.83 2.37 -21.22
C ARG A 125 -2.33 3.69 -21.82
N PRO A 126 -2.67 4.02 -23.08
CA PRO A 126 -2.26 5.29 -23.66
C PRO A 126 -2.79 6.40 -22.75
N LYS A 127 -1.90 7.31 -22.34
CA LYS A 127 -2.28 8.48 -21.54
C LYS A 127 -3.44 9.18 -22.26
N PRO A 128 -4.55 9.54 -21.58
CA PRO A 128 -5.57 10.34 -22.20
C PRO A 128 -4.89 11.63 -22.69
N ARG A 129 -4.91 11.85 -24.02
CA ARG A 129 -4.44 13.09 -24.62
C ARG A 129 -5.15 14.23 -23.90
N SER A 130 -4.41 15.14 -23.27
CA SER A 130 -5.02 16.32 -22.68
C SER A 130 -5.70 17.08 -23.83
N ARG A 131 -7.02 17.22 -23.75
CA ARG A 131 -7.74 18.18 -24.59
C ARG A 131 -7.53 19.55 -23.97
N SER A 132 -6.36 20.12 -24.19
CA SER A 132 -6.08 21.53 -23.95
C SER A 132 -5.69 22.16 -25.27
N ASN A 133 -6.64 22.85 -25.90
CA ASN A 133 -6.48 24.09 -26.69
C ASN A 133 -7.85 24.49 -27.27
N TYR A 134 -8.78 24.87 -26.39
CA TYR A 134 -9.73 25.92 -26.76
C TYR A 134 -9.05 27.25 -26.45
N LEU A 135 -9.19 28.21 -27.37
CA LEU A 135 -8.69 29.59 -27.35
C LEU A 135 -7.31 29.82 -28.00
N ARG A 136 -7.31 30.03 -29.32
CA ARG A 136 -6.71 31.23 -29.91
C ARG A 136 -7.10 31.43 -31.38
N GLN A 137 -7.66 32.62 -31.65
CA GLN A 137 -7.65 33.38 -32.92
C GLN A 137 -8.53 32.78 -34.04
N GLN A 138 -9.42 33.55 -34.68
CA GLN A 138 -9.15 34.82 -35.31
C GLN A 138 -10.32 35.82 -35.18
N ARG A 139 -9.96 37.03 -34.74
CA ARG A 139 -10.60 38.27 -35.18
C ARG A 139 -10.11 38.54 -36.61
N ARG A 140 -11.03 38.75 -37.54
CA ARG A 140 -11.03 39.82 -38.56
C ARG A 140 -12.35 39.76 -39.31
#